data_AF-A0A1I7HBE5-F1
#
_entry.id   AF-A0A1I7HBE5-F1
#
_cell.length_a   1.000
_cell.length_b   1.000
_cell.length_c   1.000
_cell.angle_alpha   90.00
_cell.angle_beta   90.00
_cell.angle_gamma   90.00
#
_symmetry.space_group_name_H-M   'P 1'
#
loop_
_entity.id
_entity.type
_entity.pdbx_description
1 polymer ?
#
loop_
_entity_poly.entity_id
_entity_poly.type
_entity_poly.pdbx_seq_one_letter_code
_entity_poly.pdbx_strand_id
1 'polypeptide(L)'
;MREITTRGDICLKDEYNITYKVAEILYTEREDESFIYKIKPNYSVISLLSVKDFQGIPGIDLSLKKKTYIRENIVPVFISERAPGKNREDLWKLLKDCDMQYLNQLEWLIRTKTQYSGDKLFVQRPEDKTIEADSVNALGNRSAVICRKMLDAICYGNTVITPEFKVDDKNRKQYFELLMAIYSTERRFHDSRRNAGIAASAKKGNYKGRGRIRIDKLAAQDIFLDYSAKKIKSAEASKMLGISKSTFLRRYKEYANAK
;
A
#
# COMPACT_ATOMS: atom_id res chain seq x y z
N MET A 1 33.15 1.02 -19.23
CA MET A 1 32.59 1.77 -18.10
C MET A 1 31.43 0.95 -17.57
N ARG A 2 31.54 0.42 -16.35
CA ARG A 2 30.43 -0.32 -15.72
C ARG A 2 29.39 0.69 -15.26
N GLU A 3 28.12 0.33 -15.43
CA GLU A 3 26.99 1.14 -14.97
C GLU A 3 26.05 0.24 -14.16
N ILE A 4 25.58 0.75 -13.02
CA ILE A 4 24.54 0.12 -12.23
C ILE A 4 23.22 0.81 -12.58
N THR A 5 22.23 0.02 -12.96
CA THR A 5 20.90 0.54 -13.32
C THR A 5 19.84 0.00 -12.37
N THR A 6 19.01 0.90 -11.85
CA THR A 6 17.84 0.58 -11.04
C THR A 6 16.61 1.13 -11.72
N ARG A 7 15.57 0.29 -11.83
CA ARG A 7 14.30 0.66 -12.45
C ARG A 7 13.18 0.52 -11.44
N GLY A 8 12.28 1.50 -11.43
CA GLY A 8 11.07 1.52 -10.63
C GLY A 8 9.90 2.10 -11.40
N ASP A 9 8.70 1.79 -10.94
CA ASP A 9 7.46 2.39 -11.43
C ASP A 9 6.90 3.31 -10.34
N ILE A 10 6.64 4.57 -10.69
CA ILE A 10 5.94 5.53 -9.85
C ILE A 10 4.45 5.26 -9.99
N CYS A 11 3.83 4.91 -8.87
CA CYS A 11 2.45 4.46 -8.81
C CYS A 11 1.63 5.23 -7.77
N LEU A 12 0.31 5.14 -7.90
CA LEU A 12 -0.63 5.51 -6.85
C LEU A 12 -1.77 4.50 -6.76
N LYS A 13 -2.47 4.47 -5.63
CA LYS A 13 -3.65 3.64 -5.41
C LYS A 13 -4.89 4.49 -5.18
N ASP A 14 -6.01 4.07 -5.78
CA ASP A 14 -7.32 4.67 -5.53
C ASP A 14 -8.04 4.05 -4.31
N GLU A 15 -9.28 4.47 -4.07
CA GLU A 15 -10.14 3.96 -3.00
C GLU A 15 -10.46 2.46 -3.13
N TYR A 16 -10.37 1.90 -4.33
CA TYR A 16 -10.57 0.48 -4.60
C TYR A 16 -9.26 -0.31 -4.56
N ASN A 17 -8.13 0.30 -4.19
CA ASN A 17 -6.77 -0.26 -4.26
C ASN A 17 -6.34 -0.65 -5.69
N ILE A 18 -6.90 -0.05 -6.74
CA ILE A 18 -6.39 -0.19 -8.11
C ILE A 18 -5.10 0.61 -8.22
N THR A 19 -4.06 0.02 -8.82
CA THR A 19 -2.74 0.65 -8.92
C THR A 19 -2.59 1.31 -10.29
N TYR A 20 -2.31 2.61 -10.28
CA TYR A 20 -2.09 3.41 -11.48
C TYR A 20 -0.61 3.69 -11.64
N LYS A 21 0.00 3.25 -12.74
CA LYS A 21 1.40 3.56 -13.07
C LYS A 21 1.47 4.90 -13.79
N VAL A 22 1.83 5.95 -13.06
CA VAL A 22 1.87 7.31 -13.60
C VAL A 22 3.20 7.62 -14.31
N ALA A 23 4.29 6.95 -13.94
CA ALA A 23 5.57 7.08 -14.64
C ALA A 23 6.48 5.87 -14.41
N GLU A 24 7.42 5.66 -15.33
CA GLU A 24 8.62 4.87 -15.08
C GLU A 24 9.74 5.80 -14.60
N ILE A 25 10.54 5.33 -13.65
CA ILE A 25 11.76 6.00 -13.21
C ILE A 25 12.96 5.04 -13.33
N LEU A 26 14.01 5.55 -13.97
CA LEU A 26 15.28 4.86 -14.13
C LEU A 26 16.36 5.67 -13.43
N TYR A 27 17.19 5.00 -12.64
CA TYR A 27 18.41 5.53 -12.06
C TYR A 27 19.59 4.76 -12.66
N THR A 28 20.57 5.49 -13.19
CA THR A 28 21.83 4.93 -13.67
C THR A 28 22.97 5.61 -12.95
N GLU A 29 23.83 4.83 -12.30
CA GLU A 29 25.04 5.28 -11.62
C GLU A 29 26.25 4.67 -12.34
N ARG A 30 27.26 5.51 -12.60
CA ARG A 30 28.48 5.14 -13.31
C ARG A 30 29.63 4.96 -12.33
N GLU A 31 30.72 4.33 -12.80
CA GLU A 31 31.95 4.12 -12.02
C GLU A 31 32.59 5.41 -11.49
N ASP A 32 32.38 6.55 -12.15
CA ASP A 32 32.90 7.87 -11.73
C ASP A 32 31.98 8.60 -10.73
N GLU A 33 31.04 7.87 -10.11
CA GLU A 33 29.99 8.37 -9.22
C GLU A 33 29.01 9.37 -9.88
N SER A 34 29.13 9.62 -11.18
CA SER A 34 28.13 10.37 -11.92
C SER A 34 26.85 9.54 -12.05
N PHE A 35 25.71 10.21 -11.98
CA PHE A 35 24.42 9.51 -12.02
C PHE A 35 23.36 10.28 -12.79
N ILE A 36 22.38 9.55 -13.32
CA ILE A 36 21.29 10.11 -14.12
C ILE A 36 19.97 9.49 -13.67
N TYR A 37 18.98 10.35 -13.43
CA TYR A 37 17.59 9.95 -13.32
C TYR A 37 16.85 10.24 -14.63
N LYS A 38 16.11 9.25 -15.14
CA LYS A 38 15.19 9.40 -16.27
C LYS A 38 13.78 9.05 -15.83
N ILE A 39 12.87 10.00 -15.93
CA ILE A 39 11.46 9.82 -15.57
C ILE A 39 10.64 9.89 -16.85
N LYS A 40 9.88 8.84 -17.15
CA LYS A 40 9.02 8.72 -18.33
C LYS A 40 7.56 8.67 -17.87
N PRO A 41 6.82 9.79 -17.94
CA PRO A 41 5.42 9.80 -17.57
C PRO A 41 4.57 8.95 -18.52
N ASN A 42 3.61 8.22 -17.97
CA ASN A 42 2.59 7.52 -18.73
C ASN A 42 1.35 8.43 -18.87
N TYR A 43 1.33 9.26 -19.90
CA TYR A 43 0.24 10.22 -20.10
C TYR A 43 -1.13 9.56 -20.32
N SER A 44 -1.15 8.37 -20.93
CA SER A 44 -2.39 7.62 -21.13
C SER A 44 -3.00 7.21 -19.79
N VAL A 45 -2.19 6.72 -18.84
CA VAL A 45 -2.65 6.42 -17.47
C VAL A 45 -2.93 7.68 -16.66
N ILE A 46 -2.07 8.71 -16.75
CA ILE A 46 -2.29 9.98 -16.03
C ILE A 46 -3.65 10.60 -16.39
N SER A 47 -4.08 10.47 -17.65
CA SER A 47 -5.36 10.99 -18.11
C SER A 47 -6.61 10.30 -17.51
N LEU A 48 -6.42 9.15 -16.86
CA LEU A 48 -7.50 8.40 -16.19
C LEU A 48 -7.78 8.94 -14.78
N LEU A 49 -6.85 9.71 -14.22
CA LEU A 49 -6.86 10.12 -12.83
C LEU A 49 -7.57 11.46 -12.64
N SER A 50 -8.27 11.59 -11.51
CA SER A 50 -8.86 12.85 -11.09
C SER A 50 -7.79 13.79 -10.52
N VAL A 51 -8.01 15.11 -10.64
CA VAL A 51 -7.12 16.13 -10.04
C VAL A 51 -7.04 16.00 -8.51
N LYS A 52 -8.07 15.42 -7.88
CA LYS A 52 -8.10 15.14 -6.45
C LYS A 52 -7.11 14.04 -6.06
N ASP A 53 -6.92 13.04 -6.93
CA ASP A 53 -6.04 11.90 -6.66
C ASP A 53 -4.61 12.11 -7.14
N PHE A 54 -4.42 12.89 -8.20
CA PHE A 54 -3.12 13.15 -8.79
C PHE A 54 -2.95 14.62 -9.16
N GLN A 55 -2.03 15.30 -8.47
CA GLN A 55 -1.70 16.71 -8.71
C GLN A 55 -0.44 16.89 -9.56
N GLY A 56 0.34 15.83 -9.78
CA GLY A 56 1.59 15.85 -10.51
C GLY A 56 2.67 15.00 -9.84
N ILE A 57 3.87 15.02 -10.43
CA ILE A 57 5.07 14.43 -9.81
C ILE A 57 5.93 15.59 -9.30
N PRO A 58 6.30 15.65 -8.01
CA PRO A 58 7.12 16.71 -7.44
C PRO A 58 8.39 17.01 -8.25
N GLY A 59 8.60 18.29 -8.57
CA GLY A 59 9.75 18.76 -9.36
C GLY A 59 9.69 18.47 -10.87
N ILE A 60 8.53 18.06 -11.39
CA ILE A 60 8.29 17.79 -12.81
C ILE A 60 7.10 18.62 -13.31
N ASP A 61 7.35 19.46 -14.32
CA ASP A 61 6.29 20.13 -15.05
C ASP A 61 5.72 19.22 -16.15
N LEU A 62 4.62 18.53 -15.82
CA LEU A 62 3.91 17.63 -16.73
C LEU A 62 3.10 18.36 -17.81
N SER A 63 2.91 19.68 -17.71
CA SER A 63 2.21 20.48 -18.73
C SER A 63 2.95 20.49 -20.06
N LEU A 64 4.28 20.36 -20.01
CA LEU A 64 5.16 20.30 -21.20
C LEU A 64 5.02 19.00 -22.01
N LYS A 65 4.30 17.99 -21.51
CA LYS A 65 4.06 16.70 -22.19
C LYS A 65 5.32 16.02 -22.73
N LYS A 66 6.47 16.17 -22.06
CA LYS A 66 7.73 15.55 -22.51
C LYS A 66 7.68 14.03 -22.37
N LYS A 67 8.19 13.32 -23.37
CA LYS A 67 8.34 11.85 -23.32
C LYS A 67 9.25 11.40 -22.17
N THR A 68 10.25 12.20 -21.82
CA THR A 68 11.21 11.88 -20.76
C THR A 68 11.75 13.15 -20.13
N TYR A 69 11.91 13.13 -18.80
CA TYR A 69 12.55 14.15 -18.00
C TYR A 69 13.86 13.58 -17.48
N ILE A 70 14.96 14.28 -17.72
CA ILE A 70 16.31 13.83 -17.37
C ILE A 70 16.87 14.78 -16.30
N ARG A 71 17.46 14.20 -15.26
CA ARG A 71 18.24 14.92 -14.23
C ARG A 71 19.61 14.27 -14.16
N GLU A 72 20.64 15.01 -14.52
CA GLU A 72 22.04 14.56 -14.47
C GLU A 72 22.69 15.12 -13.22
N ASN A 73 23.30 14.26 -12.42
CA ASN A 73 23.99 14.57 -11.16
C ASN A 73 23.16 15.39 -10.16
N ILE A 74 21.83 15.34 -10.28
CA ILE A 74 20.87 16.04 -9.43
C ILE A 74 19.81 15.03 -9.01
N VAL A 75 19.62 14.88 -7.70
CA VAL A 75 18.54 14.07 -7.14
C VAL A 75 17.19 14.78 -7.39
N PRO A 76 16.23 14.14 -8.08
CA PRO A 76 14.91 14.73 -8.29
C PRO A 76 14.19 14.99 -6.96
N VAL A 77 13.40 16.07 -6.89
CA VAL A 77 12.59 16.44 -5.72
C VAL A 77 11.74 15.25 -5.23
N PHE A 78 11.11 14.54 -6.17
CA PHE A 78 10.35 13.32 -5.88
C PHE A 78 11.13 12.30 -5.03
N ILE A 79 12.42 12.09 -5.32
CA ILE A 79 13.28 11.15 -4.60
C ILE A 79 13.72 11.74 -3.24
N SER A 80 14.19 12.98 -3.24
CA SER A 80 14.78 13.60 -2.03
C SER A 80 13.77 13.79 -0.89
N GLU A 81 12.50 13.98 -1.20
CA GLU A 81 11.43 14.12 -0.19
C GLU A 81 11.01 12.78 0.45
N ARG A 82 11.42 11.64 -0.13
CA ARG A 82 10.93 10.31 0.24
C ARG A 82 12.01 9.34 0.68
N ALA A 83 13.23 9.52 0.18
CA ALA A 83 14.38 8.67 0.51
C ALA A 83 15.29 9.40 1.51
N PRO A 84 15.98 8.66 2.40
CA PRO A 84 16.96 9.25 3.30
C PRO A 84 18.09 9.92 2.51
N GLY A 85 18.62 11.02 3.06
CA GLY A 85 19.82 11.66 2.54
C GLY A 85 21.09 10.91 2.98
N LYS A 86 22.18 11.08 2.22
CA LYS A 86 23.49 10.46 2.50
C LYS A 86 24.06 10.83 3.88
N ASN A 87 23.75 12.04 4.37
CA ASN A 87 24.32 12.60 5.61
C ASN A 87 23.48 12.30 6.87
N ARG A 88 22.51 11.38 6.80
CA ARG A 88 21.63 11.06 7.92
C ARG A 88 22.35 10.16 8.94
N GLU A 89 22.29 10.51 10.23
CA GLU A 89 23.02 9.83 11.31
C GLU A 89 22.67 8.33 11.45
N ASP A 90 21.38 7.99 11.34
CA ASP A 90 20.87 6.60 11.47
C ASP A 90 20.80 5.84 10.14
N LEU A 91 21.44 6.33 9.07
CA LEU A 91 21.36 5.74 7.72
C LEU A 91 21.75 4.25 7.69
N TRP A 92 22.86 3.87 8.31
CA TRP A 92 23.34 2.48 8.27
C TRP A 92 22.40 1.49 8.94
N LYS A 93 21.71 1.93 10.00
CA LYS A 93 20.68 1.11 10.67
C LYS A 93 19.49 0.88 9.72
N LEU A 94 19.04 1.94 9.07
CA LEU A 94 17.96 1.89 8.09
C LEU A 94 18.28 0.96 6.92
N LEU A 95 19.50 1.08 6.35
CA LEU A 95 19.95 0.22 5.25
C LEU A 95 20.01 -1.25 5.68
N LYS A 96 20.52 -1.53 6.89
CA LYS A 96 20.55 -2.89 7.45
C LYS A 96 19.16 -3.48 7.63
N ASP A 97 18.19 -2.69 8.11
CA ASP A 97 16.80 -3.13 8.29
C ASP A 97 16.12 -3.47 6.95
N CYS A 98 16.63 -2.95 5.83
CA CYS A 98 16.10 -3.18 4.47
C CYS A 98 16.99 -4.10 3.60
N ASP A 99 17.99 -4.75 4.21
CA ASP A 99 18.97 -5.60 3.52
C ASP A 99 19.66 -4.89 2.33
N MET A 100 20.16 -3.69 2.59
CA MET A 100 20.88 -2.86 1.63
C MET A 100 22.31 -2.60 2.13
N GLN A 101 23.30 -2.78 1.24
CA GLN A 101 24.72 -2.59 1.56
C GLN A 101 25.20 -1.15 1.28
N TYR A 102 24.49 -0.41 0.43
CA TYR A 102 24.77 0.97 0.09
C TYR A 102 23.45 1.72 -0.19
N LEU A 103 23.49 3.06 -0.09
CA LEU A 103 22.31 3.89 -0.33
C LEU A 103 22.10 4.11 -1.84
N ASN A 104 21.24 3.30 -2.42
CA ASN A 104 20.55 3.64 -3.66
C ASN A 104 19.15 4.15 -3.31
N GLN A 105 18.92 5.45 -3.48
CA GLN A 105 17.67 6.08 -3.04
C GLN A 105 16.44 5.56 -3.79
N LEU A 106 16.57 5.16 -5.06
CA LEU A 106 15.46 4.56 -5.80
C LEU A 106 15.15 3.15 -5.29
N GLU A 107 16.18 2.34 -5.08
CA GLU A 107 16.04 0.99 -4.51
C GLU A 107 15.43 1.02 -3.10
N TRP A 108 15.82 2.01 -2.29
CA TRP A 108 15.23 2.25 -0.97
C TRP A 108 13.72 2.43 -1.06
N LEU A 109 13.23 3.27 -1.98
CA LEU A 109 11.80 3.51 -2.18
C LEU A 109 11.04 2.28 -2.66
N ILE A 110 11.70 1.39 -3.42
CA ILE A 110 11.11 0.14 -3.89
C ILE A 110 10.96 -0.87 -2.74
N ARG A 111 11.94 -0.94 -1.84
CA ARG A 111 11.97 -1.91 -0.73
C ARG A 111 11.13 -1.51 0.47
N THR A 112 10.88 -0.21 0.62
CA THR A 112 10.20 0.34 1.79
C THR A 112 8.81 0.85 1.46
N LYS A 113 7.98 1.01 2.50
CA LYS A 113 6.64 1.61 2.37
C LYS A 113 6.66 3.11 2.64
N THR A 114 7.82 3.77 2.57
CA THR A 114 7.91 5.22 2.78
C THR A 114 7.13 5.96 1.71
N GLN A 115 6.24 6.83 2.16
CA GLN A 115 5.43 7.70 1.32
C GLN A 115 5.51 9.12 1.88
N TYR A 116 5.47 10.10 1.00
CA TYR A 116 5.37 11.50 1.38
C TYR A 116 3.92 11.79 1.79
N SER A 117 3.71 12.49 2.91
CA SER A 117 2.35 12.74 3.40
C SER A 117 1.51 13.66 2.51
N GLY A 118 2.14 14.42 1.61
CA GLY A 118 1.46 15.37 0.73
C GLY A 118 0.85 14.76 -0.53
N ASP A 119 1.15 13.51 -0.87
CA ASP A 119 0.53 12.81 -2.01
C ASP A 119 0.40 11.30 -1.78
N LYS A 120 -0.20 10.61 -2.76
CA LYS A 120 -0.44 9.16 -2.73
C LYS A 120 0.62 8.36 -3.49
N LEU A 121 1.72 9.00 -3.89
CA LEU A 121 2.71 8.37 -4.77
C LEU A 121 3.63 7.44 -3.99
N PHE A 122 3.91 6.28 -4.58
CA PHE A 122 4.91 5.34 -4.11
C PHE A 122 5.67 4.75 -5.29
N VAL A 123 6.79 4.08 -5.00
CA VAL A 123 7.59 3.40 -6.02
C VAL A 123 7.50 1.90 -5.78
N GLN A 124 7.36 1.14 -6.86
CA GLN A 124 7.46 -0.32 -6.81
C GLN A 124 8.36 -0.86 -7.93
N ARG A 125 8.66 -2.15 -7.87
CA ARG A 125 9.32 -2.83 -8.99
C ARG A 125 8.46 -2.74 -10.25
N PRO A 126 9.09 -2.64 -11.43
CA PRO A 126 8.34 -2.73 -12.68
C PRO A 126 7.63 -4.07 -12.77
N GLU A 127 6.34 -4.01 -13.12
CA GLU A 127 5.50 -5.17 -13.37
C GLU A 127 5.04 -5.14 -14.83
N ASP A 128 4.83 -6.32 -15.42
CA ASP A 128 4.11 -6.47 -16.67
C ASP A 128 2.74 -7.09 -16.37
N LYS A 129 1.69 -6.30 -16.57
CA LYS A 129 0.30 -6.73 -16.39
C LYS A 129 -0.41 -6.90 -17.72
N THR A 130 0.33 -7.12 -18.80
CA THR A 130 -0.26 -7.42 -20.10
C THR A 130 -1.10 -8.69 -20.00
N ILE A 131 -2.32 -8.61 -20.53
CA ILE A 131 -3.26 -9.73 -20.53
C ILE A 131 -3.41 -10.19 -21.97
N GLU A 132 -3.14 -11.46 -22.21
CA GLU A 132 -3.45 -12.17 -23.45
C GLU A 132 -4.37 -13.32 -23.08
N ALA A 133 -5.58 -13.34 -23.64
CA ALA A 133 -6.58 -14.35 -23.33
C ALA A 133 -7.46 -14.65 -24.54
N ASP A 134 -7.89 -15.91 -24.68
CA ASP A 134 -8.72 -16.37 -25.79
C ASP A 134 -10.14 -15.76 -25.79
N SER A 135 -10.60 -15.24 -24.65
CA SER A 135 -11.84 -14.48 -24.53
C SER A 135 -11.89 -13.72 -23.20
N VAL A 136 -12.82 -12.77 -23.08
CA VAL A 136 -13.07 -12.05 -21.82
C VAL A 136 -13.51 -12.99 -20.68
N ASN A 137 -14.27 -14.03 -21.01
CA ASN A 137 -14.78 -14.98 -20.02
C ASN A 137 -13.65 -15.84 -19.42
N ALA A 138 -12.54 -16.02 -20.13
CA ALA A 138 -11.37 -16.71 -19.60
C ALA A 138 -10.68 -15.92 -18.46
N LEU A 139 -10.95 -14.62 -18.33
CA LEU A 139 -10.36 -13.78 -17.29
C LEU A 139 -10.93 -14.06 -15.90
N GLY A 140 -12.13 -14.64 -15.78
CA GLY A 140 -12.69 -15.00 -14.48
C GLY A 140 -14.14 -15.45 -14.50
N ASN A 141 -14.60 -15.93 -13.35
CA ASN A 141 -15.94 -16.50 -13.19
C ASN A 141 -17.02 -15.48 -12.74
N ARG A 142 -16.65 -14.21 -12.56
CA ARG A 142 -17.54 -13.13 -12.12
C ARG A 142 -17.18 -11.82 -12.80
N SER A 143 -18.18 -11.00 -13.09
CA SER A 143 -18.02 -9.66 -13.70
C SER A 143 -17.02 -8.80 -12.93
N ALA A 144 -17.13 -8.69 -11.60
CA ALA A 144 -16.19 -7.93 -10.79
C ALA A 144 -14.75 -8.41 -10.89
N VAL A 145 -14.52 -9.72 -11.02
CA VAL A 145 -13.18 -10.31 -11.13
C VAL A 145 -12.58 -9.98 -12.49
N ILE A 146 -13.36 -10.14 -13.55
CA ILE A 146 -12.97 -9.79 -14.93
C ILE A 146 -12.65 -8.30 -15.00
N CYS A 147 -13.59 -7.43 -14.57
CA CYS A 147 -13.41 -5.99 -14.56
C CYS A 147 -12.17 -5.60 -13.75
N ARG A 148 -11.96 -6.22 -12.58
CA ARG A 148 -10.81 -5.92 -11.75
C ARG A 148 -9.49 -6.24 -12.45
N LYS A 149 -9.37 -7.42 -13.06
CA LYS A 149 -8.16 -7.80 -13.80
C LYS A 149 -7.88 -6.87 -14.98
N MET A 150 -8.92 -6.54 -15.75
CA MET A 150 -8.79 -5.59 -16.86
C MET A 150 -8.37 -4.21 -16.36
N LEU A 151 -8.98 -3.72 -15.28
CA LEU A 151 -8.63 -2.43 -14.67
C LEU A 151 -7.20 -2.44 -14.12
N ASP A 152 -6.76 -3.52 -13.47
CA ASP A 152 -5.38 -3.63 -12.98
C ASP A 152 -4.36 -3.57 -14.13
N ALA A 153 -4.65 -4.15 -15.30
CA ALA A 153 -3.81 -4.03 -16.49
C ALA A 153 -3.85 -2.62 -17.11
N ILE A 154 -5.06 -2.10 -17.34
CA ILE A 154 -5.29 -0.80 -17.98
C ILE A 154 -4.70 0.34 -17.14
N CYS A 155 -4.96 0.37 -15.83
CA CYS A 155 -4.47 1.41 -14.94
C CYS A 155 -2.95 1.32 -14.75
N TYR A 156 -2.35 0.13 -14.88
CA TYR A 156 -0.90 -0.01 -14.91
C TYR A 156 -0.28 0.41 -16.25
N GLY A 157 -1.10 0.69 -17.27
CA GLY A 157 -0.63 1.10 -18.58
C GLY A 157 -0.24 -0.05 -19.50
N ASN A 158 -0.68 -1.28 -19.19
CA ASN A 158 -0.49 -2.44 -20.03
C ASN A 158 -1.62 -2.57 -21.07
N THR A 159 -1.47 -3.56 -21.95
CA THR A 159 -2.44 -3.89 -22.99
C THR A 159 -3.28 -5.08 -22.57
N VAL A 160 -4.56 -5.09 -22.95
CA VAL A 160 -5.41 -6.27 -22.89
C VAL A 160 -5.69 -6.71 -24.32
N ILE A 161 -5.39 -7.96 -24.65
CA ILE A 161 -5.53 -8.52 -26.00
C ILE A 161 -6.42 -9.76 -25.91
N THR A 162 -7.54 -9.73 -26.62
CA THR A 162 -8.37 -10.90 -26.90
C THR A 162 -8.67 -10.96 -28.40
N PRO A 163 -9.17 -12.10 -28.93
CA PRO A 163 -9.59 -12.19 -30.33
C PRO A 163 -10.65 -11.16 -30.72
N GLU A 164 -11.49 -10.73 -29.78
CA GLU A 164 -12.61 -9.81 -30.02
C GLU A 164 -12.21 -8.33 -29.95
N PHE A 165 -11.25 -7.97 -29.09
CA PHE A 165 -10.79 -6.59 -28.98
C PHE A 165 -9.40 -6.46 -28.36
N LYS A 166 -8.84 -5.26 -28.53
CA LYS A 166 -7.59 -4.83 -27.91
C LYS A 166 -7.82 -3.53 -27.14
N VAL A 167 -7.35 -3.47 -25.89
CA VAL A 167 -7.29 -2.24 -25.10
C VAL A 167 -5.84 -1.79 -25.01
N ASP A 168 -5.53 -0.62 -25.57
CA ASP A 168 -4.20 0.01 -25.57
C ASP A 168 -4.29 1.52 -25.34
N ASP A 169 -3.18 2.24 -25.45
CA ASP A 169 -3.11 3.69 -25.19
C ASP A 169 -4.14 4.51 -25.98
N LYS A 170 -4.63 4.02 -27.14
CA LYS A 170 -5.56 4.75 -28.02
C LYS A 170 -7.00 4.76 -27.50
N ASN A 171 -7.41 3.69 -26.83
CA ASN A 171 -8.79 3.49 -26.36
C ASN A 171 -8.89 3.24 -24.84
N ARG A 172 -7.75 3.27 -24.13
CA ARG A 172 -7.65 3.00 -22.69
C ARG A 172 -8.67 3.79 -21.88
N LYS A 173 -8.84 5.08 -22.19
CA LYS A 173 -9.70 5.97 -21.43
C LYS A 173 -11.17 5.55 -21.52
N GLN A 174 -11.66 5.21 -22.72
CA GLN A 174 -13.03 4.80 -22.95
C GLN A 174 -13.35 3.49 -22.21
N TYR A 175 -12.45 2.51 -22.28
CA TYR A 175 -12.61 1.26 -21.55
C TYR A 175 -12.50 1.45 -20.04
N PHE A 176 -11.58 2.29 -19.58
CA PHE A 176 -11.45 2.63 -18.17
C PHE A 176 -12.73 3.24 -17.62
N GLU A 177 -13.30 4.25 -18.28
CA GLU A 177 -14.54 4.91 -17.85
C GLU A 177 -15.70 3.91 -17.73
N LEU A 178 -15.88 3.05 -18.73
CA LEU A 178 -16.90 2.00 -18.73
C LEU A 178 -16.68 0.98 -17.60
N LEU A 179 -15.47 0.40 -17.52
CA LEU A 179 -15.16 -0.65 -16.55
C LEU A 179 -15.20 -0.13 -15.12
N MET A 180 -14.72 1.10 -14.87
CA MET A 180 -14.79 1.72 -13.55
C MET A 180 -16.22 2.00 -13.13
N ALA A 181 -17.09 2.44 -14.05
CA ALA A 181 -18.50 2.66 -13.75
C ALA A 181 -19.19 1.35 -13.32
N ILE A 182 -18.97 0.26 -14.08
CA ILE A 182 -19.52 -1.06 -13.77
C ILE A 182 -18.95 -1.57 -12.43
N TYR A 183 -17.63 -1.55 -12.28
CA TYR A 183 -16.94 -2.09 -11.10
C TYR A 183 -17.31 -1.35 -9.81
N SER A 184 -17.28 -0.02 -9.82
CA SER A 184 -17.61 0.79 -8.65
C SER A 184 -19.08 0.65 -8.24
N THR A 185 -19.99 0.53 -9.21
CA THR A 185 -21.43 0.31 -8.95
C THR A 185 -21.67 -1.04 -8.28
N GLU A 186 -21.09 -2.12 -8.82
CA GLU A 186 -21.17 -3.46 -8.22
C GLU A 186 -20.60 -3.45 -6.80
N ARG A 187 -19.47 -2.75 -6.59
CA ARG A 187 -18.83 -2.66 -5.28
C ARG A 187 -19.69 -1.94 -4.26
N ARG A 188 -20.25 -0.78 -4.60
CA ARG A 188 -21.16 -0.02 -3.72
C ARG A 188 -22.40 -0.82 -3.37
N PHE A 189 -22.95 -1.59 -4.32
CA PHE A 189 -24.08 -2.47 -4.05
C PHE A 189 -23.73 -3.54 -3.02
N HIS A 190 -22.59 -4.22 -3.18
CA HIS A 190 -22.14 -5.22 -2.21
C HIS A 190 -21.84 -4.63 -0.83
N ASP A 191 -21.19 -3.47 -0.77
CA ASP A 191 -20.88 -2.81 0.50
C ASP A 191 -22.15 -2.36 1.22
N SER A 192 -23.15 -1.85 0.49
CA SER A 192 -24.48 -1.51 1.03
C SER A 192 -25.18 -2.76 1.61
N ARG A 193 -25.20 -3.87 0.87
CA ARG A 193 -25.78 -5.14 1.34
C ARG A 193 -25.06 -5.68 2.57
N ARG A 194 -23.73 -5.61 2.58
CA ARG A 194 -22.91 -6.00 3.74
C ARG A 194 -23.25 -5.14 4.95
N ASN A 195 -23.31 -3.82 4.79
CA ASN A 195 -23.64 -2.89 5.86
C ASN A 195 -25.06 -3.12 6.41
N ALA A 196 -26.04 -3.36 5.53
CA ALA A 196 -27.39 -3.72 5.95
C ALA A 196 -27.43 -5.03 6.75
N GLY A 197 -26.68 -6.06 6.32
CA GLY A 197 -26.54 -7.33 7.05
C GLY A 197 -25.86 -7.16 8.41
N ILE A 198 -24.80 -6.36 8.48
CA ILE A 198 -24.11 -5.99 9.73
C ILE A 198 -25.09 -5.30 10.66
N ALA A 199 -25.83 -4.30 10.19
CA ALA A 199 -26.82 -3.55 10.99
C ALA A 199 -27.95 -4.46 11.50
N ALA A 200 -28.47 -5.36 10.66
CA ALA A 200 -29.48 -6.33 11.06
C ALA A 200 -28.96 -7.31 12.12
N SER A 201 -27.73 -7.79 11.99
CA SER A 201 -27.08 -8.67 12.96
C SER A 201 -26.75 -7.96 14.28
N ALA A 202 -26.39 -6.67 14.21
CA ALA A 202 -26.22 -5.80 15.38
C ALA A 202 -27.53 -5.59 16.14
N LYS A 203 -28.65 -5.34 15.44
CA LYS A 203 -29.99 -5.27 16.05
C LYS A 203 -30.40 -6.57 16.75
N LYS A 204 -29.94 -7.72 16.26
CA LYS A 204 -30.13 -9.04 16.90
C LYS A 204 -29.20 -9.29 18.10
N GLY A 205 -28.30 -8.36 18.43
CA GLY A 205 -27.37 -8.49 19.57
C GLY A 205 -26.18 -9.41 19.32
N ASN A 206 -25.88 -9.77 18.06
CA ASN A 206 -24.77 -10.68 17.75
C ASN A 206 -23.39 -10.03 17.90
N TYR A 207 -23.30 -8.70 17.86
CA TYR A 207 -22.05 -7.97 18.04
C TYR A 207 -21.77 -7.76 19.54
N LYS A 208 -21.12 -8.74 20.16
CA LYS A 208 -20.71 -8.69 21.59
C LYS A 208 -19.30 -8.10 21.80
N GLY A 209 -18.73 -7.49 20.76
CA GLY A 209 -17.35 -6.98 20.76
C GLY A 209 -16.31 -8.09 20.76
N ARG A 210 -15.04 -7.73 21.00
CA ARG A 210 -13.95 -8.68 21.10
C ARG A 210 -14.16 -9.57 22.33
N GLY A 211 -14.18 -10.89 22.13
CA GLY A 211 -14.21 -11.85 23.22
C GLY A 211 -13.10 -11.59 24.24
N ARG A 212 -13.42 -11.79 25.53
CA ARG A 212 -12.45 -11.64 26.62
C ARG A 212 -11.28 -12.59 26.41
N ILE A 213 -10.05 -12.10 26.62
CA ILE A 213 -8.85 -12.96 26.66
C ILE A 213 -9.10 -14.03 27.73
N ARG A 214 -8.97 -15.30 27.32
CA ARG A 214 -9.05 -16.44 28.22
C ARG A 214 -7.82 -16.43 29.11
N ILE A 215 -8.07 -16.47 30.41
CA ILE A 215 -7.05 -16.57 31.45
C ILE A 215 -7.46 -17.77 32.30
N ASP A 216 -6.50 -18.56 32.73
CA ASP A 216 -6.76 -19.62 33.71
C ASP A 216 -7.34 -18.99 34.99
N LYS A 217 -8.54 -19.45 35.38
CA LYS A 217 -9.28 -18.87 36.51
C LYS A 217 -8.61 -19.19 37.84
N LEU A 218 -8.00 -20.37 37.98
CA LEU A 218 -7.36 -20.80 39.22
C LEU A 218 -6.08 -20.01 39.43
N ALA A 219 -5.20 -19.98 38.42
CA ALA A 219 -3.99 -19.17 38.45
C ALA A 219 -4.27 -17.68 38.65
N ALA A 220 -5.35 -17.15 38.07
CA ALA A 220 -5.74 -15.76 38.27
C ALA A 220 -6.18 -15.45 39.70
N GLN A 221 -6.85 -16.37 40.39
CA GLN A 221 -7.29 -16.16 41.78
C GLN A 221 -6.09 -16.05 42.73
N ASP A 222 -5.13 -16.97 42.64
CA ASP A 222 -3.93 -16.96 43.48
C ASP A 222 -3.13 -15.68 43.26
N ILE A 223 -2.93 -15.30 42.00
CA ILE A 223 -2.21 -14.08 41.62
C ILE A 223 -2.96 -12.81 42.08
N PHE A 224 -4.29 -12.80 42.06
CA PHE A 224 -5.06 -11.67 42.60
C PHE A 224 -4.94 -11.56 44.12
N LEU A 225 -4.92 -12.69 44.85
CA LEU A 225 -4.71 -12.71 46.29
C LEU A 225 -3.32 -12.19 46.65
N ASP A 226 -2.27 -12.69 45.99
CA ASP A 226 -0.90 -12.26 46.21
C ASP A 226 -0.68 -10.78 45.85
N TYR A 227 -1.35 -10.29 44.81
CA TYR A 227 -1.35 -8.86 44.48
C TYR A 227 -2.09 -8.03 45.55
N SER A 228 -3.22 -8.51 46.08
CA SER A 228 -3.97 -7.84 47.14
C SER A 228 -3.18 -7.74 48.45
N ALA A 229 -2.39 -8.76 48.76
CA ALA A 229 -1.45 -8.81 49.88
C ALA A 229 -0.15 -8.03 49.64
N LYS A 230 -0.03 -7.32 48.51
CA LYS A 230 1.18 -6.57 48.09
C LYS A 230 2.46 -7.41 47.98
N LYS A 231 2.35 -8.74 47.83
CA LYS A 231 3.50 -9.65 47.66
C LYS A 231 4.13 -9.52 46.28
N ILE A 232 3.32 -9.28 45.26
CA ILE A 232 3.75 -9.14 43.86
C ILE A 232 3.31 -7.81 43.27
N LYS A 233 4.08 -7.28 42.31
CA LYS A 233 3.71 -6.04 41.61
C LYS A 233 2.85 -6.33 40.38
N SER A 234 2.04 -5.35 39.99
CA SER A 234 1.16 -5.42 38.80
C SER A 234 1.87 -5.82 37.50
N ALA A 235 3.14 -5.43 37.31
CA ALA A 235 3.93 -5.81 36.15
C ALA A 235 4.29 -7.30 36.14
N GLU A 236 4.66 -7.82 37.30
CA GLU A 236 5.02 -9.23 37.53
C GLU A 236 3.79 -10.13 37.40
N ALA A 237 2.69 -9.77 38.06
CA ALA A 237 1.41 -10.45 37.97
C ALA A 237 0.88 -10.51 36.51
N SER A 238 1.07 -9.42 35.75
CA SER A 238 0.67 -9.39 34.33
C SER A 238 1.49 -10.33 33.45
N LYS A 239 2.80 -10.46 33.72
CA LYS A 239 3.68 -11.40 33.02
C LYS A 239 3.31 -12.85 33.35
N MET A 240 3.07 -13.16 34.62
CA MET A 240 2.67 -14.51 35.06
C MET A 240 1.38 -14.98 34.39
N LEU A 241 0.43 -14.07 34.14
CA LEU A 241 -0.82 -14.36 33.44
C LEU A 241 -0.76 -14.22 31.92
N GLY A 242 0.39 -13.86 31.34
CA GLY A 242 0.55 -13.67 29.89
C GLY A 242 -0.33 -12.57 29.30
N ILE A 243 -0.66 -11.53 30.09
CA ILE A 243 -1.56 -10.43 29.67
C ILE A 243 -0.90 -9.07 29.85
N SER A 244 -1.45 -8.05 29.18
CA SER A 244 -0.99 -6.68 29.41
C SER A 244 -1.29 -6.20 30.84
N LYS A 245 -0.44 -5.32 31.38
CA LYS A 245 -0.65 -4.67 32.68
C LYS A 245 -2.03 -4.02 32.80
N SER A 246 -2.50 -3.36 31.75
CA SER A 246 -3.84 -2.76 31.70
C SER A 246 -4.97 -3.79 31.77
N THR A 247 -4.80 -4.95 31.11
CA THR A 247 -5.77 -6.06 31.17
C THR A 247 -5.80 -6.68 32.57
N PHE A 248 -4.63 -6.87 33.20
CA PHE A 248 -4.51 -7.37 34.56
C PHE A 248 -5.24 -6.47 35.56
N LEU A 249 -4.92 -5.17 35.59
CA LEU A 249 -5.51 -4.22 36.53
C LEU A 249 -7.03 -4.13 36.38
N ARG A 250 -7.54 -4.16 35.13
CA ARG A 250 -8.98 -4.21 34.88
C ARG A 250 -9.63 -5.46 35.45
N ARG A 251 -9.02 -6.64 35.28
CA ARG A 251 -9.55 -7.91 35.82
C ARG A 251 -9.49 -7.97 37.34
N TYR A 252 -8.42 -7.45 37.94
CA TYR A 252 -8.31 -7.34 39.39
C TYR A 252 -9.40 -6.42 39.95
N LYS A 253 -9.68 -5.28 39.30
CA LYS A 253 -10.79 -4.39 39.69
C LYS A 253 -12.15 -5.08 39.60
N GLU A 254 -12.39 -5.87 38.56
CA GLU A 254 -13.61 -6.69 38.45
C GLU A 254 -13.71 -7.73 39.58
N TYR A 255 -12.60 -8.41 39.90
CA TYR A 255 -12.53 -9.37 41.02
C TYR A 255 -12.78 -8.70 42.38
N ALA A 256 -12.16 -7.54 42.62
CA ALA A 256 -12.34 -6.79 43.87
C ALA A 256 -13.76 -6.25 44.06
N ASN A 257 -14.45 -5.91 42.97
CA ASN A 257 -15.85 -5.45 43.00
C ASN A 257 -16.87 -6.59 43.10
N ALA A 258 -16.48 -7.82 42.77
CA ALA A 258 -17.33 -9.02 42.84
C ALA A 258 -17.25 -9.74 44.20
N LYS A 259 -16.45 -9.20 45.12
CA LYS A 259 -16.23 -9.69 46.48
C LYS A 259 -16.95 -8.78 47.46
#